data_AF-A0A3N0G698-F1
#
_entry.id   AF-A0A3N0G698-F1
#
_cell.length_a   1.000
_cell.length_b   1.000
_cell.length_c   1.000
_cell.angle_alpha   90.00
_cell.angle_beta   90.00
_cell.angle_gamma   90.00
#
_symmetry.space_group_name_H-M   'P 1'
#
loop_
_entity.id
_entity.type
_entity.pdbx_description
1 polymer ?
#
loop_
_entity_poly.entity_id
_entity_poly.type
_entity_poly.pdbx_seq_one_letter_code
_entity_poly.pdbx_strand_id
1 'polypeptide(L)' 'MTTITYCNGFRLDGNPAHIADIVPIFEERREAARSAWEQYEQRKAELCSENLTPDQYQAACRAIAEALGV' A
#
# COMPACT_ATOMS: atom_id res chain seq x y z
N MET A 1 -1.72 -8.56 12.68
CA MET A 1 -0.73 -7.81 11.88
C MET A 1 0.64 -8.15 12.42
N THR A 2 1.48 -8.79 11.61
CA THR A 2 2.85 -9.14 12.00
C THR A 2 3.72 -7.87 12.01
N THR A 3 4.39 -7.55 13.10
CA THR A 3 5.20 -6.34 13.18
C THR A 3 6.66 -6.67 12.88
N ILE A 4 7.19 -6.10 11.79
CA ILE A 4 8.61 -6.19 11.46
C ILE A 4 9.29 -4.91 11.97
N THR A 5 10.35 -5.05 12.74
CA THR A 5 11.12 -3.92 13.28
C THR A 5 12.60 -4.10 12.98
N TYR A 6 13.29 -3.03 12.62
CA TYR A 6 14.73 -3.03 12.38
C TYR A 6 15.45 -2.25 13.50
N CYS A 7 16.21 -2.96 14.33
CA CYS A 7 17.04 -2.40 15.40
C CYS A 7 18.23 -3.33 15.67
N ASN A 8 19.39 -3.03 15.08
CA ASN A 8 20.60 -3.87 15.13
C ASN A 8 20.33 -5.33 14.71
N GLY A 9 19.53 -5.51 13.66
CA GLY A 9 19.00 -6.81 13.24
C GLY A 9 17.49 -6.73 13.03
N PHE A 10 16.94 -7.74 12.38
CA PHE A 10 15.51 -7.78 12.15
C PHE A 10 14.78 -8.47 13.30
N ARG A 11 13.60 -7.95 13.62
CA ARG A 11 12.70 -8.56 14.59
C ARG A 11 11.33 -8.80 13.97
N LEU A 12 10.78 -9.97 14.23
CA LEU A 12 9.41 -10.37 13.88
C LEU A 12 8.62 -10.50 15.18
N ASP A 13 7.59 -9.66 15.34
CA ASP A 13 6.75 -9.61 16.55
C ASP A 13 7.58 -9.50 17.85
N GLY A 14 8.64 -8.68 17.81
CA GLY A 14 9.53 -8.42 18.94
C GLY A 14 10.69 -9.42 19.12
N ASN A 15 10.63 -10.58 18.45
CA ASN A 15 11.67 -11.61 18.51
C ASN A 15 12.71 -11.42 17.42
N PRO A 16 14.01 -11.67 17.67
CA PRO A 16 15.03 -11.64 16.61
C PRO A 16 14.68 -12.66 15.53
N ALA A 17 14.68 -12.22 14.28
CA ALA A 17 14.34 -13.02 13.11
C ALA A 17 15.45 -12.89 12.07
N HIS A 18 15.66 -13.97 11.30
CA HIS A 18 16.63 -13.94 10.22
C HIS A 18 16.03 -13.25 8.99
N ILE A 19 16.87 -12.67 8.14
CA ILE A 19 16.40 -11.98 6.92
C ILE A 19 15.58 -12.92 6.02
N ALA A 20 15.94 -14.20 5.97
CA ALA A 20 15.24 -15.22 5.18
C ALA A 20 13.76 -15.41 5.58
N ASP A 21 13.42 -15.19 6.85
CA ASP A 21 12.04 -15.32 7.35
C ASP A 21 11.20 -14.05 7.06
N ILE A 22 11.87 -12.94 6.76
CA ILE A 22 11.26 -11.61 6.63
C ILE A 22 11.06 -11.23 5.18
N VAL A 23 11.99 -11.62 4.31
CA VAL A 23 11.89 -11.44 2.86
C VAL A 23 10.52 -11.87 2.33
N PRO A 24 9.98 -13.08 2.59
CA PRO A 24 8.68 -13.46 2.06
C PRO A 24 7.53 -12.59 2.59
N ILE A 25 7.58 -12.18 3.86
CA ILE A 25 6.55 -11.30 4.47
C ILE A 25 6.62 -9.89 3.86
N PHE A 26 7.83 -9.42 3.58
CA PHE A 26 8.04 -8.14 2.93
C PHE A 26 7.62 -8.17 1.46
N GLU A 27 7.95 -9.24 0.73
CA GLU A 27 7.55 -9.43 -0.66
C GLU A 27 6.04 -9.51 -0.80
N GLU A 28 5.35 -10.29 0.04
CA GLU A 28 3.88 -10.39 0.05
C GLU A 28 3.23 -9.01 0.31
N ARG A 29 3.75 -8.25 1.28
CA ARG A 29 3.28 -6.87 1.54
C ARG A 29 3.57 -5.93 0.38
N ARG A 30 4.73 -6.09 -0.24
CA ARG A 30 5.13 -5.27 -1.39
C ARG A 30 4.24 -5.54 -2.58
N GLU A 31 3.90 -6.80 -2.85
CA GLU A 31 2.97 -7.19 -3.90
C GLU A 31 1.55 -6.67 -3.62
N ALA A 32 1.07 -6.80 -2.37
CA ALA A 32 -0.23 -6.24 -1.98
C ALA A 32 -0.26 -4.71 -2.13
N ALA A 33 0.78 -4.01 -1.67
CA ALA A 33 0.90 -2.56 -1.83
C ALA A 33 1.02 -2.13 -3.30
N ARG A 34 1.75 -2.90 -4.10
CA ARG A 34 1.88 -2.67 -5.54
C ARG A 34 0.54 -2.83 -6.24
N SER A 35 -0.19 -3.91 -5.95
CA SER A 35 -1.52 -4.14 -6.52
C SER A 35 -2.51 -3.04 -6.11
N ALA A 36 -2.48 -2.59 -4.86
CA ALA A 36 -3.29 -1.46 -4.40
C ALA A 36 -2.92 -0.17 -5.16
N TRP A 37 -1.62 0.10 -5.34
CA TRP A 37 -1.16 1.25 -6.11
C TRP A 37 -1.55 1.20 -7.59
N GLU A 38 -1.45 0.03 -8.24
CA GLU A 38 -1.88 -0.15 -9.63
C GLU A 38 -3.38 0.09 -9.79
N GLN A 39 -4.21 -0.39 -8.85
CA GLN A 39 -5.64 -0.11 -8.83
C GLN A 39 -5.94 1.38 -8.60
N TYR A 40 -5.18 2.04 -7.72
CA TYR A 40 -5.30 3.48 -7.51
C TYR A 40 -4.97 4.26 -8.80
N GLU A 41 -3.88 3.92 -9.48
CA GLU A 41 -3.47 4.53 -10.74
C GLU A 41 -4.52 4.35 -11.84
N GLN A 42 -5.07 3.15 -11.99
CA GLN A 42 -6.09 2.86 -12.99
C GLN A 42 -7.35 3.71 -12.77
N ARG A 43 -7.88 3.72 -11.54
CA ARG A 43 -9.08 4.52 -11.21
C ARG A 43 -8.84 6.01 -11.34
N LYS A 44 -7.64 6.48 -11.00
CA LYS A 44 -7.23 7.87 -11.18
C LYS A 44 -7.15 8.26 -12.66
N ALA A 45 -6.77 7.34 -13.55
CA ALA A 45 -6.79 7.56 -15.00
C ALA A 45 -8.23 7.64 -15.56
N GLU A 46 -9.15 6.82 -15.03
CA GLU A 46 -10.58 6.89 -15.34
C GLU A 46 -11.16 8.26 -14.92
N LEU A 47 -10.87 8.70 -13.69
CA LEU A 47 -11.27 10.02 -13.18
C LEU A 47 -10.71 11.19 -13.98
N CYS A 48 -9.50 11.05 -14.55
CA CYS A 48 -8.91 12.09 -15.40
C CYS A 48 -9.65 12.22 -16.74
N SER A 49 -10.31 11.15 -17.18
CA SER A 49 -11.13 11.15 -18.40
C SER A 49 -12.52 11.75 -18.18
N GLU A 50 -13.01 11.71 -16.93
CA GLU A 50 -14.18 12.47 -16.51
C GLU A 50 -13.78 13.95 -16.33
N ASN A 51 -14.48 14.88 -16.98
CA ASN A 51 -14.20 16.32 -16.87
C ASN A 51 -14.61 16.86 -15.49
N LEU A 52 -13.96 16.38 -14.44
CA LEU A 52 -14.23 16.71 -13.04
C LEU A 52 -13.61 18.06 -12.69
N THR A 53 -14.30 18.77 -11.81
CA THR A 53 -13.69 19.92 -11.15
C THR A 53 -12.59 19.44 -10.18
N PRO A 54 -11.58 20.28 -9.88
CA PRO A 54 -10.48 19.90 -8.99
C PRO A 54 -10.93 19.36 -7.62
N ASP A 55 -12.02 19.92 -7.07
CA ASP A 55 -12.60 19.52 -5.79
C ASP A 55 -13.22 18.11 -5.84
N GLN A 56 -13.97 17.83 -6.91
CA GLN A 56 -14.55 16.51 -7.15
C GLN A 56 -13.47 15.46 -7.44
N TYR A 57 -12.43 15.83 -8.17
CA TYR A 57 -11.29 14.96 -8.42
C TYR A 57 -10.56 14.59 -7.12
N GLN A 58 -10.36 15.57 -6.23
CA GLN A 58 -9.75 15.34 -4.92
C GLN A 58 -10.63 14.46 -4.02
N ALA A 59 -11.94 14.69 -4.00
CA ALA A 59 -12.88 13.86 -3.26
C ALA A 59 -12.89 12.41 -3.79
N ALA A 60 -12.87 12.22 -5.11
CA ALA A 60 -12.83 10.91 -5.73
C ALA A 60 -11.51 10.17 -5.47
N CYS A 61 -10.35 10.86 -5.53
CA CYS A 61 -9.07 10.30 -5.12
C CYS A 61 -9.09 9.83 -3.65
N ARG A 62 -9.71 10.62 -2.76
CA ARG A 62 -9.85 10.25 -1.35
C ARG A 62 -10.72 9.02 -1.16
N ALA A 63 -11.85 8.93 -1.88
CA ALA A 63 -12.72 7.76 -1.85
C ALA A 63 -12.02 6.50 -2.39
N ILE A 64 -11.16 6.63 -3.41
CA ILE A 64 -10.37 5.51 -3.92
C ILE A 64 -9.34 5.05 -2.87
N ALA A 65 -8.65 5.99 -2.21
CA ALA A 65 -7.70 5.66 -1.15
C ALA A 65 -8.39 4.93 0.03
N GLU A 66 -9.54 5.45 0.48
CA GLU A 66 -10.34 4.80 1.53
C GLU A 66 -10.82 3.40 1.12
N ALA A 67 -11.24 3.22 -0.13
CA ALA A 67 -11.68 1.91 -0.64
C ALA A 67 -10.53 0.88 -0.75
N LEU A 68 -9.31 1.35 -1.00
CA LEU A 68 -8.11 0.51 -1.05
C LEU A 68 -7.47 0.29 0.33
N GLY A 69 -7.92 1.03 1.34
CA GLY A 69 -7.38 0.95 2.70
C GLY A 69 -5.97 1.49 2.83
N VAL A 70 -5.60 2.47 1.98
CA VAL A 70 -4.26 3.08 1.89
C VAL A 70 -4.27 4.49 2.46
#